data_AF-A0A371F2P6-F1
#
_entry.id   AF-A0A371F2P6-F1
#
_cell.length_a   1.000
_cell.length_b   1.000
_cell.length_c   1.000
_cell.angle_alpha   90.00
_cell.angle_beta   90.00
_cell.angle_gamma   90.00
#
_symmetry.space_group_name_H-M   'P 1'
#
loop_
_entity.id
_entity.type
_entity.pdbx_description
1 polymer ?
#
loop_
_entity_poly.entity_id
_entity_poly.type
_entity_poly.pdbx_seq_one_letter_code
_entity_poly.pdbx_strand_id
1 'polypeptide(L)'
;MVTEGIVLGHLVSNRGIEVDKAKIDIITSLPNPTSVRFIKDFSKLALPMSKLLQKDVNFNFDQPCIEAFQELKNKLTSAPILQAPD
;
A
#
# COMPACT_ATOMS: atom_id res chain seq x y z
N MET A 1 31.97 -12.56 -6.85
CA MET A 1 30.74 -12.01 -7.47
C MET A 1 29.56 -12.64 -6.76
N VAL A 2 28.53 -11.87 -6.41
CA VAL A 2 27.31 -12.40 -5.78
C VAL A 2 26.45 -13.06 -6.86
N THR A 3 26.06 -14.32 -6.66
CA THR A 3 25.30 -15.13 -7.64
C THR A 3 23.79 -15.02 -7.47
N GLU A 4 23.33 -14.64 -6.28
CA GLU A 4 21.93 -14.44 -5.90
C GLU A 4 21.81 -13.42 -4.76
N GLY A 5 20.70 -12.68 -4.69
CA GLY A 5 20.49 -11.70 -3.63
C GLY A 5 19.04 -11.20 -3.54
N ILE A 6 18.68 -10.62 -2.40
CA ILE A 6 17.34 -10.05 -2.17
C ILE A 6 17.32 -8.58 -2.58
N VAL A 7 16.40 -8.21 -3.48
CA VAL A 7 16.16 -6.83 -3.92
C VAL A 7 14.66 -6.54 -3.81
N LEU A 8 14.29 -5.52 -3.02
CA LEU A 8 12.89 -5.14 -2.75
C LEU A 8 12.00 -6.31 -2.24
N GLY A 9 12.63 -7.29 -1.59
CA GLY A 9 11.98 -8.52 -1.10
C GLY A 9 11.61 -9.51 -2.22
N HIS A 10 12.38 -9.50 -3.31
CA HIS A 10 12.39 -10.53 -4.33
C HIS A 10 13.78 -11.15 -4.40
N LEU A 11 13.83 -12.47 -4.58
CA LEU A 11 15.07 -13.19 -4.84
C LEU A 11 15.45 -12.99 -6.30
N VAL A 12 16.59 -12.35 -6.53
CA VAL A 12 17.17 -12.13 -7.87
C VAL A 12 18.31 -13.11 -8.05
N SER A 13 18.24 -13.93 -9.09
CA SER A 13 19.27 -14.91 -9.47
C SER A 13 19.47 -14.93 -10.99
N ASN A 14 20.46 -15.70 -11.47
CA ASN A 14 20.64 -15.94 -12.91
C ASN A 14 19.50 -16.73 -13.56
N ARG A 15 18.60 -17.34 -12.79
CA ARG A 15 17.40 -18.05 -13.26
C ARG A 15 16.18 -17.14 -13.41
N GLY A 16 16.22 -15.94 -12.84
CA GLY A 16 15.12 -14.98 -12.87
C GLY A 16 14.85 -14.32 -11.52
N ILE A 17 13.66 -13.72 -11.42
CA ILE A 17 13.16 -13.05 -10.23
C ILE A 17 12.06 -13.91 -9.62
N GLU A 18 12.25 -14.32 -8.37
CA GLU A 18 11.28 -15.09 -7.60
C GLU A 18 10.82 -14.27 -6.39
N VAL A 19 9.57 -14.48 -5.95
CA VAL A 19 9.13 -13.93 -4.67
C VAL A 19 9.82 -14.72 -3.57
N ASP A 20 10.41 -14.01 -2.61
CA ASP A 20 11.03 -14.64 -1.44
C ASP A 20 10.01 -15.56 -0.74
N LYS A 21 10.39 -16.81 -0.47
CA LYS A 21 9.55 -17.78 0.23
C LYS A 21 9.05 -17.23 1.57
N ALA A 22 9.87 -16.44 2.28
CA ALA A 22 9.46 -15.83 3.53
C ALA A 22 8.25 -14.88 3.35
N LYS A 23 8.17 -14.14 2.22
CA LYS A 23 6.99 -13.33 1.89
C LYS A 23 5.77 -14.20 1.58
N ILE A 24 5.97 -15.29 0.85
CA ILE A 24 4.89 -16.23 0.51
C ILE A 24 4.30 -16.82 1.79
N ASP A 25 5.16 -17.34 2.67
CA ASP A 25 4.77 -17.96 3.94
C ASP A 25 3.97 -17.00 4.82
N ILE A 26 4.44 -15.74 4.93
CA ILE A 26 3.71 -14.68 5.65
C ILE A 26 2.31 -14.50 5.06
N ILE A 27 2.18 -14.33 3.74
CA ILE A 27 0.88 -14.10 3.09
C ILE A 27 -0.03 -15.33 3.23
N THR A 28 0.49 -16.54 3.09
CA THR A 28 -0.30 -17.77 3.26
C THR A 28 -0.74 -18.00 4.70
N SER A 29 0.00 -17.48 5.68
CA SER A 29 -0.34 -17.57 7.11
C SER A 29 -1.21 -16.41 7.60
N LEU A 30 -1.51 -15.42 6.74
CA LEU A 30 -2.35 -14.30 7.12
C LEU A 30 -3.76 -14.81 7.48
N PRO A 31 -4.28 -14.46 8.67
CA PRO A 31 -5.67 -14.77 9.00
C PRO A 31 -6.59 -14.03 8.03
N ASN A 32 -7.77 -14.61 7.80
CA ASN A 32 -8.83 -13.89 7.08
C ASN A 32 -9.07 -12.55 7.79
N PRO A 33 -9.08 -11.42 7.05
CA PRO A 33 -9.32 -10.12 7.67
C PRO A 33 -10.72 -10.12 8.29
N THR A 34 -10.77 -9.97 9.61
CA THR A 34 -12.00 -9.98 10.41
C THR A 34 -12.67 -8.62 10.52
N SER A 35 -12.01 -7.56 10.06
CA SER A 35 -12.44 -6.18 10.20
C SER A 35 -12.11 -5.37 8.95
N VAL A 36 -13.12 -4.70 8.40
CA VAL A 36 -12.94 -3.72 7.33
C VAL A 36 -12.72 -2.36 7.98
N ARG A 37 -11.54 -1.76 7.76
CA ARG A 37 -11.21 -0.49 8.40
C ARG A 37 -11.90 0.67 7.68
N PHE A 38 -12.94 1.23 8.30
CA PHE A 38 -13.63 2.38 7.76
C PHE A 38 -12.86 3.68 8.05
N ILE A 39 -12.46 4.39 6.99
CA ILE A 39 -11.92 5.74 7.12
C ILE A 39 -13.10 6.72 7.04
N LYS A 40 -13.43 7.34 8.18
CA LYS A 40 -14.47 8.36 8.24
C LYS A 40 -14.18 9.48 7.22
N ASP A 41 -15.21 9.87 6.48
CA ASP A 41 -15.14 10.92 5.46
C ASP A 41 -14.11 10.65 4.33
N PHE A 42 -13.79 9.37 4.05
CA PHE A 42 -12.82 8.99 3.01
C PHE A 42 -13.04 9.72 1.68
N SER A 43 -14.28 9.78 1.19
CA SER A 43 -14.60 10.43 -0.10
C SER A 43 -14.26 11.92 -0.11
N LYS A 44 -14.36 12.60 1.04
CA LYS A 44 -13.96 14.02 1.16
C LYS A 44 -12.44 14.15 1.19
N LEU A 45 -11.77 13.25 1.91
CA LEU A 45 -10.31 13.24 2.00
C LEU A 45 -9.66 12.94 0.65
N ALA A 46 -10.18 11.96 -0.08
CA ALA A 46 -9.67 11.55 -1.39
C ALA A 46 -10.06 12.51 -2.53
N LEU A 47 -10.95 13.48 -2.29
CA LEU A 47 -11.48 14.37 -3.33
C LEU A 47 -10.39 15.10 -4.15
N PRO A 48 -9.34 15.68 -3.54
CA PRO A 48 -8.26 16.33 -4.31
C PRO A 48 -7.59 15.36 -5.28
N MET A 49 -7.33 14.14 -4.83
CA MET A 49 -6.72 13.10 -5.66
C MET A 49 -7.66 12.60 -6.76
N SER A 50 -8.95 12.43 -6.46
CA SER A 50 -9.96 12.01 -7.45
C SER A 50 -10.11 13.03 -8.57
N LYS A 51 -9.90 14.33 -8.31
CA LYS A 51 -9.92 15.38 -9.34
C LYS A 51 -8.78 15.23 -10.35
N LEU A 52 -7.62 14.72 -9.92
CA LEU A 52 -6.48 14.48 -10.82
C LEU A 52 -6.76 13.41 -11.88
N LEU A 53 -7.79 12.59 -11.68
CA LEU A 53 -8.20 11.53 -12.60
C LEU A 53 -9.34 11.95 -13.54
N GLN A 54 -9.84 13.18 -13.43
CA GLN A 54 -10.92 13.67 -14.28
C GLN A 54 -10.40 13.94 -15.70
N LYS A 55 -11.28 13.73 -16.69
CA LYS A 55 -10.97 14.02 -18.08
C LYS A 55 -10.70 15.52 -18.24
N ASP A 56 -9.75 15.85 -19.11
CA ASP A 56 -9.39 17.23 -19.47
C ASP A 56 -8.85 18.07 -18.29
N VAL A 57 -8.40 17.42 -17.21
CA VAL A 57 -7.69 18.04 -16.10
C VAL A 57 -6.18 17.78 -16.24
N ASN A 58 -5.38 18.84 -16.16
CA ASN A 58 -3.93 18.70 -16.10
C ASN A 58 -3.52 18.07 -14.76
N PHE A 59 -2.68 17.04 -14.81
CA PHE A 59 -2.15 16.41 -13.61
C PHE A 59 -1.21 17.38 -12.88
N ASN A 60 -1.71 18.05 -11.85
CA ASN A 60 -0.94 18.91 -10.96
C ASN A 60 -1.08 18.42 -9.53
N PHE A 61 -0.04 17.77 -9.00
CA PHE A 61 -0.03 17.24 -7.64
C PHE A 61 0.37 18.35 -6.65
N ASP A 62 -0.57 19.26 -6.41
CA ASP A 62 -0.39 20.47 -5.62
C ASP A 62 -0.55 20.23 -4.11
N GLN A 63 -0.40 21.31 -3.33
CA GLN A 63 -0.40 21.26 -1.88
C GLN A 63 -1.65 20.57 -1.28
N PRO A 64 -2.89 20.85 -1.73
CA PRO A 64 -4.08 20.11 -1.30
C PRO A 64 -4.00 18.59 -1.55
N CYS A 65 -3.43 18.16 -2.69
CA CYS A 65 -3.26 16.74 -2.99
C CYS A 65 -2.22 16.09 -2.06
N ILE A 66 -1.12 16.78 -1.78
CA ILE A 66 -0.08 16.32 -0.86
C ILE A 66 -0.64 16.15 0.55
N GLU A 67 -1.38 17.13 1.06
CA GLU A 67 -1.98 17.08 2.39
C GLU A 67 -3.00 15.94 2.51
N ALA A 68 -3.90 15.82 1.54
CA ALA A 68 -4.86 14.72 1.47
C ALA A 68 -4.17 13.34 1.46
N PHE A 69 -3.11 13.20 0.66
CA PHE A 69 -2.37 11.95 0.56
C PHE A 69 -1.64 11.59 1.86
N GLN A 70 -0.98 12.56 2.51
CA GLN A 70 -0.29 12.32 3.78
C GLN A 70 -1.28 11.96 4.89
N GLU A 71 -2.41 12.64 4.97
CA GLU A 71 -3.44 12.32 5.96
C GLU A 71 -4.03 10.93 5.71
N LEU A 72 -4.29 10.57 4.45
CA LEU A 72 -4.78 9.25 4.11
C LEU A 72 -3.75 8.16 4.46
N LYS A 73 -2.48 8.39 4.15
CA LYS A 73 -1.37 7.52 4.53
C LYS A 73 -1.34 7.34 6.05
N ASN A 74 -1.39 8.41 6.83
CA ASN A 74 -1.39 8.36 8.29
C ASN A 74 -2.56 7.55 8.86
N LYS A 75 -3.78 7.72 8.33
CA LYS A 75 -4.97 6.94 8.74
C LYS A 75 -4.87 5.47 8.37
N LEU A 76 -4.21 5.15 7.25
CA LEU A 76 -3.97 3.77 6.82
C LEU A 76 -2.85 3.10 7.61
N THR A 77 -1.81 3.85 8.02
CA THR A 77 -0.60 3.30 8.66
C THR A 77 -0.60 3.37 10.18
N SER A 78 -1.44 4.18 10.83
CA SER A 78 -1.61 4.15 12.29
C SER A 78 -2.24 2.82 12.72
N ALA A 79 -1.68 2.12 13.71
CA ALA A 79 -1.92 0.69 14.03
C ALA A 79 -3.37 0.26 14.40
N PRO A 80 -3.72 -1.06 14.39
CA PRO A 80 -3.09 -2.16 13.65
C PRO A 80 -3.85 -2.45 12.34
N ILE A 81 -3.09 -2.74 11.27
CA ILE A 81 -3.60 -2.98 9.91
C ILE A 81 -4.28 -4.36 9.80
N LEU A 82 -3.91 -5.29 10.70
CA LEU A 82 -4.54 -6.58 10.92
C LEU A 82 -4.70 -6.75 12.43
N GLN A 83 -5.93 -6.91 12.91
CA GLN A 83 -6.21 -7.30 14.28
C GLN A 83 -6.83 -8.69 14.25
N ALA A 84 -6.25 -9.65 14.97
CA ALA A 84 -6.89 -10.93 15.18
C ALA A 84 -8.19 -10.69 15.97
N PRO A 85 -9.27 -11.45 15.70
CA PRO A 85 -10.44 -11.42 16.57
C PRO A 85 -10.03 -11.83 18.00
N ASP A 86 -10.66 -11.22 19.01
CA ASP A 86 -10.53 -11.63 20.41
C ASP A 86 -11.03 -13.07 20.64
#